data_AF-A0A382NRI6-F1
#
_entry.id   AF-A0A382NRI6-F1
#
_cell.length_a   1.000
_cell.length_b   1.000
_cell.length_c   1.000
_cell.angle_alpha   90.00
_cell.angle_beta   90.00
_cell.angle_gamma   90.00
#
_symmetry.space_group_name_H-M   'P 1'
#
loop_
_entity.id
_entity.type
_entity.pdbx_description
1 polymer ?
#
loop_
_entity_poly.entity_id
_entity_poly.type
_entity_poly.pdbx_seq_one_letter_code
_entity_poly.pdbx_strand_id
1 'polypeptide(L)'
;MAATTRVIVQVGHCSQSVGATQVAEALRSALSGNTGVSLIIAGCDGACFAAPQVLVINPSGDTQRHTNVSLDDIPALIEFLIPDNTAQQQHPPLVKGGSGDLASFFVPQTRLLLSRCGSIDPSSINEYIAASGYSGLNTALSQSPEDVIQTVMDAGLLGRGGAYFPAARKWQGARAANDDPRYLVVNAEEGEPGLFKDRHIMEGDPHQLLEGALIAAYATGASQTYIYINAEAHLSAQRIETAIRHAQEVDLIGD
;
A
#
# COMPACT_ATOMS: atom_id res chain seq x y z
N MET A 1 20.68 1.88 -17.22
CA MET A 1 20.56 2.83 -16.09
C MET A 1 21.51 2.34 -15.01
N ALA A 2 22.30 3.23 -14.40
CA ALA A 2 23.10 2.86 -13.23
C ALA A 2 22.12 2.36 -12.15
N ALA A 3 22.48 1.28 -11.44
CA ALA A 3 21.61 0.73 -10.42
C ALA A 3 21.51 1.71 -9.24
N THR A 4 20.29 2.08 -8.87
CA THR A 4 19.99 3.12 -7.89
C THR A 4 19.63 2.48 -6.55
N THR A 5 20.16 2.99 -5.44
CA THR A 5 19.73 2.60 -4.09
C THR A 5 18.31 3.13 -3.85
N ARG A 6 17.37 2.27 -3.45
CA ARG A 6 16.02 2.69 -3.04
C ARG A 6 16.01 2.97 -1.54
N VAL A 7 15.54 4.15 -1.16
CA VAL A 7 15.31 4.54 0.23
C VAL A 7 13.81 4.70 0.41
N ILE A 8 13.19 3.88 1.25
CA ILE A 8 11.74 3.88 1.47
C ILE A 8 11.47 4.38 2.88
N VAL A 9 10.70 5.47 3.00
CA VAL A 9 10.21 5.97 4.28
C VAL A 9 8.73 5.60 4.40
N GLN A 10 8.38 4.89 5.46
CA GLN A 10 7.00 4.43 5.66
C GLN A 10 6.16 5.50 6.36
N VAL A 11 5.26 6.12 5.60
CA VAL A 11 4.35 7.18 6.03
C VAL A 11 2.90 6.71 5.86
N GLY A 12 2.27 6.37 6.98
CA GLY A 12 0.83 6.21 7.13
C GLY A 12 0.36 7.03 8.33
N HIS A 13 -0.95 7.14 8.54
CA HIS A 13 -1.50 7.98 9.62
C HIS A 13 -0.88 7.64 11.00
N CYS A 14 -0.66 6.35 11.28
CA CYS A 14 0.01 5.90 12.50
C CYS A 14 1.44 6.44 12.63
N SER A 15 2.27 6.32 11.59
CA SER A 15 3.66 6.75 11.63
C SER A 15 3.83 8.27 11.55
N GLN A 16 2.87 8.99 10.96
CA GLN A 16 2.83 10.46 11.00
C GLN A 16 2.80 10.98 12.45
N SER A 17 2.05 10.32 13.33
CA SER A 17 1.94 10.71 14.75
C SER A 17 3.26 10.65 15.52
N VAL A 18 4.24 9.88 15.03
CA VAL A 18 5.57 9.70 15.64
C VAL A 18 6.70 10.30 14.80
N GLY A 19 6.38 11.21 13.87
CA GLY A 19 7.40 12.01 13.19
C GLY A 19 7.86 11.51 11.81
N ALA A 20 7.20 10.50 11.23
CA ALA A 20 7.66 9.92 9.96
C ALA A 20 7.61 10.90 8.78
N THR A 21 6.68 11.87 8.78
CA THR A 21 6.61 12.91 7.74
C THR A 21 7.83 13.83 7.80
N GLN A 22 8.29 14.18 9.00
CA GLN A 22 9.45 15.04 9.20
C GLN A 22 10.73 14.31 8.78
N VAL A 23 10.85 13.01 9.09
CA VAL A 23 11.95 12.15 8.60
C VAL A 23 11.96 12.08 7.08
N ALA A 24 10.79 11.84 6.45
CA ALA A 24 10.66 11.81 5.00
C ALA A 24 11.10 13.13 4.34
N GLU A 25 10.69 14.27 4.89
CA GLU A 25 11.03 15.58 4.35
C GLU A 25 12.51 15.92 4.53
N ALA A 26 13.09 15.58 5.68
CA ALA A 26 14.51 15.77 5.93
C ALA A 26 15.38 14.97 4.95
N LEU A 27 15.03 13.68 4.72
CA LEU A 27 15.69 12.86 3.71
C LEU A 27 15.48 13.39 2.29
N ARG A 28 14.27 13.84 1.95
CA ARG A 28 13.98 14.43 0.63
C ARG A 28 14.84 15.65 0.36
N SER A 29 14.94 16.56 1.33
CA SER A 29 15.77 17.76 1.22
C SER A 29 17.25 17.40 1.09
N ALA A 30 17.75 16.48 1.91
CA ALA A 30 19.17 16.11 1.94
C ALA A 30 19.61 15.30 0.70
N LEU A 31 18.72 14.49 0.13
CA LEU A 31 19.00 13.68 -1.07
C LEU A 31 18.64 14.40 -2.38
N SER A 32 18.17 15.65 -2.31
CA SER A 32 17.78 16.43 -3.49
C SER A 32 18.95 16.59 -4.47
N GLY A 33 18.73 16.20 -5.73
CA GLY A 33 19.73 16.25 -6.79
C GLY A 33 20.68 15.04 -6.84
N ASN A 34 20.59 14.10 -5.91
CA ASN A 34 21.34 12.85 -5.99
C ASN A 34 20.65 11.88 -6.98
N THR A 35 21.39 11.41 -8.00
CA THR A 35 20.87 10.49 -9.02
C THR A 35 21.12 9.01 -8.71
N GLY A 36 21.96 8.71 -7.69
CA GLY A 36 22.27 7.37 -7.20
C GLY A 36 21.30 6.84 -6.16
N VAL A 37 20.39 7.69 -5.66
CA VAL A 37 19.39 7.33 -4.63
C VAL A 37 17.98 7.70 -5.11
N SER A 38 17.04 6.77 -4.95
CA SER A 38 15.60 6.99 -5.20
C SER A 38 14.85 6.96 -3.88
N LEU A 39 14.28 8.10 -3.47
CA LEU A 39 13.48 8.22 -2.25
C LEU A 39 12.00 7.95 -2.55
N ILE A 40 11.42 7.01 -1.80
CA ILE A 40 10.03 6.56 -1.96
C ILE A 40 9.30 6.75 -0.65
N ILE A 41 8.06 7.26 -0.70
CA ILE A 41 7.19 7.39 0.45
C ILE A 41 6.13 6.30 0.40
N ALA A 42 6.34 5.21 1.14
CA ALA A 42 5.41 4.09 1.18
C ALA A 42 4.34 4.26 2.29
N GLY A 43 3.33 3.40 2.32
CA GLY A 43 2.47 3.24 3.50
C GLY A 43 3.15 2.49 4.66
N CYS A 44 2.45 2.33 5.77
CA CYS A 44 2.93 1.51 6.89
C CYS A 44 2.80 0.01 6.58
N ASP A 45 3.78 -0.81 6.97
CA ASP A 45 3.71 -2.28 6.86
C ASP A 45 3.00 -2.97 8.05
N GLY A 46 2.49 -2.19 9.00
CA GLY A 46 1.79 -2.68 10.18
C GLY A 46 2.67 -2.88 11.42
N ALA A 47 4.00 -2.80 11.31
CA ALA A 47 4.90 -2.77 12.47
C ALA A 47 4.94 -1.37 13.11
N CYS A 48 3.77 -0.86 13.55
CA CYS A 48 3.62 0.52 14.03
C CYS A 48 4.56 0.85 15.21
N PHE A 49 4.89 -0.14 16.05
CA PHE A 49 5.81 0.01 17.19
C PHE A 49 7.26 0.29 16.78
N ALA A 50 7.61 0.09 15.50
CA ALA A 50 8.94 0.31 14.95
C ALA A 50 9.04 1.63 14.17
N ALA A 51 7.95 2.39 14.05
CA ALA A 51 7.92 3.65 13.32
C ALA A 51 8.64 4.79 14.06
N PRO A 52 9.23 5.78 13.35
CA PRO A 52 9.41 5.84 11.89
C PRO A 52 10.37 4.79 11.34
N GLN A 53 10.03 4.20 10.19
CA GLN A 53 10.87 3.19 9.53
C GLN A 53 11.46 3.74 8.23
N VAL A 54 12.74 3.46 8.02
CA VAL A 54 13.47 3.74 6.78
C VAL A 54 14.10 2.44 6.28
N LEU A 55 13.74 2.00 5.08
CA LEU A 55 14.33 0.84 4.43
C LEU A 55 15.32 1.33 3.38
N VAL A 56 16.52 0.76 3.37
CA VAL A 56 17.53 0.99 2.35
C VAL A 56 17.74 -0.29 1.57
N ILE A 57 17.40 -0.29 0.30
CA ILE A 57 17.57 -1.41 -0.63
C ILE A 57 18.68 -1.04 -1.60
N ASN A 58 19.81 -1.74 -1.50
CA ASN A 58 20.94 -1.48 -2.38
C ASN A 58 20.70 -2.08 -3.79
N PRO A 59 21.56 -1.75 -4.78
CA PRO A 59 21.53 -2.35 -6.11
C PRO A 59 21.56 -3.88 -6.19
N SER A 60 22.16 -4.57 -5.22
CA SER A 60 22.17 -6.05 -5.17
C SER A 60 20.88 -6.64 -4.61
N GLY A 61 19.98 -5.81 -4.06
CA GLY A 61 18.71 -6.22 -3.47
C GLY A 61 18.77 -6.45 -1.96
N ASP A 62 19.92 -6.26 -1.32
CA ASP A 62 20.03 -6.37 0.13
C ASP A 62 19.27 -5.22 0.78
N THR A 63 18.37 -5.59 1.69
CA THR A 63 17.50 -4.64 2.38
C THR A 63 17.99 -4.46 3.81
N GLN A 64 18.29 -3.22 4.18
CA GLN A 64 18.55 -2.80 5.55
C GLN A 64 17.36 -2.03 6.08
N ARG A 65 16.87 -2.42 7.26
CA ARG A 65 15.73 -1.77 7.90
C ARG A 65 16.21 -0.98 9.12
N HIS A 66 15.91 0.31 9.12
CA HIS A 66 16.11 1.20 10.25
C HIS A 66 14.76 1.47 10.90
N THR A 67 14.68 1.34 12.21
CA THR A 67 13.45 1.48 13.01
C THR A 67 13.63 2.59 14.03
N ASN A 68 12.51 3.17 14.49
CA ASN A 68 12.50 4.28 15.44
C ASN A 68 13.40 5.46 15.00
N VAL A 69 13.44 5.72 13.69
CA VAL A 69 14.30 6.76 13.12
C VAL A 69 13.82 8.13 13.55
N SER A 70 14.73 8.93 14.11
CA SER A 70 14.49 10.31 14.52
C SER A 70 15.20 11.29 13.58
N LEU A 71 14.94 12.59 13.76
CA LEU A 71 15.63 13.64 12.99
C LEU A 71 17.13 13.71 13.31
N ASP A 72 17.54 13.33 14.51
CA ASP A 72 18.95 13.33 14.92
C ASP A 72 19.77 12.25 14.19
N ASP A 73 19.10 11.24 13.62
CA ASP A 73 19.72 10.13 12.90
C ASP A 73 19.95 10.43 11.41
N ILE A 74 19.33 11.50 10.89
CA ILE A 74 19.37 11.84 9.46
C ILE A 74 20.80 12.08 8.96
N PRO A 75 21.68 12.83 9.66
CA PRO A 75 23.06 13.02 9.20
C PRO A 75 23.81 11.70 8.99
N ALA A 76 23.68 10.74 9.92
CA ALA A 76 24.33 9.44 9.82
C ALA A 76 23.74 8.56 8.70
N LEU A 77 22.42 8.64 8.47
CA LEU A 77 21.79 7.97 7.33
C LEU A 77 22.28 8.54 6.00
N ILE A 78 22.47 9.85 5.88
CA ILE A 78 22.96 10.48 4.65
C ILE A 78 24.41 10.08 4.37
N GLU A 79 25.29 10.09 5.38
CA GLU A 79 26.67 9.62 5.25
C GLU A 79 26.73 8.15 4.80
N PHE A 80 25.81 7.32 5.30
CA PHE A 80 25.68 5.93 4.87
C PHE A 80 25.21 5.78 3.41
N LEU A 81 24.24 6.61 2.98
CA LEU A 81 23.65 6.54 1.64
C LEU A 81 24.54 7.13 0.55
N ILE A 82 25.33 8.15 0.89
CA ILE A 82 26.20 8.90 -0.01
C ILE A 82 27.58 8.99 0.64
N PRO A 83 28.34 7.89 0.67
CA PRO A 83 29.67 7.92 1.26
C PRO A 83 30.60 8.80 0.41
N ASP A 84 31.20 9.82 1.01
CA ASP A 84 32.32 10.52 0.40
C ASP A 84 33.48 9.52 0.24
N ASN A 85 34.15 9.53 -0.92
CA ASN A 85 35.23 8.61 -1.34
C ASN A 85 36.48 8.58 -0.42
N THR A 86 36.42 9.12 0.80
CA THR A 86 37.55 9.31 1.71
C THR A 86 37.46 8.51 3.02
N ALA A 87 36.38 7.77 3.29
CA ALA A 87 36.26 6.93 4.48
C ALA A 87 36.22 5.44 4.15
N GLN A 88 37.17 4.66 4.70
CA GLN A 88 37.07 3.21 4.79
C GLN A 88 35.82 2.85 5.59
N GLN A 89 34.95 2.03 4.97
CA GLN A 89 33.67 1.60 5.52
C GLN A 89 33.84 0.93 6.90
N GLN A 90 33.61 1.70 7.95
CA GLN A 90 33.13 1.17 9.22
C GLN A 90 31.63 1.48 9.25
N HIS A 91 30.81 0.43 9.24
CA HIS A 91 29.36 0.53 9.30
C HIS A 91 28.94 1.52 10.41
N PRO A 92 28.28 2.65 10.11
CA PRO A 92 27.85 3.55 11.15
C PRO A 92 26.84 2.83 12.06
N PRO A 93 26.89 3.08 13.37
CA PRO A 93 26.08 2.35 14.33
C PRO A 93 24.61 2.59 14.01
N LEU A 94 23.90 1.48 13.83
CA LEU A 94 22.46 1.36 13.88
C LEU A 94 21.84 2.47 14.75
N VAL A 95 20.93 3.23 14.13
CA VAL A 95 20.03 4.17 14.78
C VAL A 95 19.50 3.55 16.08
N LYS A 96 19.52 4.31 17.19
CA LYS A 96 19.18 3.85 18.54
C LYS A 96 17.86 3.04 18.53
N GLY A 97 17.95 1.71 18.66
CA GLY A 97 16.75 0.85 18.62
C GLY A 97 16.95 -0.63 18.28
N GLY A 98 18.14 -1.07 17.87
CA GLY A 98 18.45 -2.49 17.65
C GLY A 98 18.50 -2.91 16.17
N SER A 99 18.73 -4.20 15.92
CA SER A 99 19.15 -4.78 14.63
C SER A 99 18.15 -4.70 13.48
N GLY A 100 17.06 -3.92 13.56
CA GLY A 100 16.06 -3.81 12.49
C GLY A 100 15.38 -5.13 12.12
N ASP A 101 15.66 -6.20 12.88
CA ASP A 101 15.18 -7.54 12.58
C ASP A 101 13.79 -7.71 13.18
N LEU A 102 12.80 -7.47 12.32
CA LEU A 102 11.39 -7.68 12.60
C LEU A 102 10.93 -9.09 12.17
N ALA A 103 11.87 -10.03 11.96
CA ALA A 103 11.53 -11.39 11.54
C ALA A 103 10.55 -12.06 12.50
N SER A 104 10.73 -11.91 13.82
CA SER A 104 9.81 -12.48 14.81
C SER A 104 8.38 -11.94 14.69
N PHE A 105 8.21 -10.72 14.18
CA PHE A 105 6.91 -10.12 13.91
C PHE A 105 6.33 -10.57 12.56
N PHE A 106 7.15 -10.57 11.50
CA PHE A 106 6.67 -10.80 10.12
C PHE A 106 6.67 -12.27 9.67
N VAL A 107 7.69 -13.06 10.03
CA VAL A 107 7.80 -14.49 9.62
C VAL A 107 6.56 -15.32 9.95
N PRO A 108 5.89 -15.17 11.11
CA PRO A 108 4.69 -15.97 11.40
C PRO A 108 3.42 -15.49 10.66
N GLN A 109 3.46 -14.39 9.90
CA GLN A 109 2.29 -13.82 9.24
C GLN A 109 2.09 -14.36 7.81
N THR A 110 0.84 -14.65 7.45
CA THR A 110 0.43 -14.80 6.05
C THR A 110 -0.11 -13.47 5.55
N ARG A 111 0.72 -12.70 4.84
CA ARG A 111 0.37 -11.36 4.36
C ARG A 111 -0.21 -11.41 2.96
N LEU A 112 -1.53 -11.54 2.84
CA LEU A 112 -2.21 -11.50 1.53
C LEU A 112 -2.52 -10.06 1.11
N LEU A 113 -3.26 -9.31 1.95
CA LEU A 113 -3.66 -7.93 1.65
C LEU A 113 -2.55 -6.90 1.93
N LEU A 114 -1.67 -7.18 2.88
CA LEU A 114 -0.60 -6.25 3.28
C LEU A 114 0.77 -6.63 2.70
N SER A 115 0.81 -7.48 1.66
CA SER A 115 2.06 -7.98 1.07
C SER A 115 2.96 -6.89 0.51
N ARG A 116 2.36 -5.85 -0.08
CA ARG A 116 3.07 -4.70 -0.69
C ARG A 116 3.18 -3.48 0.21
N CYS A 117 2.35 -3.39 1.24
CA CYS A 117 2.35 -2.28 2.19
C CYS A 117 3.74 -2.11 2.81
N GLY A 118 4.29 -0.89 2.70
CA GLY A 118 5.63 -0.54 3.19
C GLY A 118 6.79 -0.78 2.23
N SER A 119 6.52 -1.31 1.03
CA SER A 119 7.55 -1.63 0.02
C SER A 119 7.38 -0.89 -1.30
N ILE A 120 6.15 -0.50 -1.65
CA ILE A 120 5.85 0.23 -2.89
C ILE A 120 5.42 1.67 -2.62
N ASP A 121 5.54 2.53 -3.64
CA ASP A 121 4.89 3.84 -3.63
C ASP A 121 3.37 3.68 -3.87
N PRO A 122 2.50 4.00 -2.88
CA PRO A 122 1.05 3.88 -3.01
C PRO A 122 0.46 4.86 -4.04
N SER A 123 1.21 5.89 -4.44
CA SER A 123 0.81 6.83 -5.49
C SER A 123 1.30 6.41 -6.89
N SER A 124 2.01 5.29 -7.04
CA SER A 124 2.51 4.84 -8.33
C SER A 124 1.72 3.66 -8.89
N ILE A 125 0.90 3.91 -9.90
CA ILE A 125 0.22 2.84 -10.66
C ILE A 125 1.23 1.89 -11.32
N ASN A 126 2.39 2.41 -11.74
CA ASN A 126 3.43 1.60 -12.37
C ASN A 126 4.11 0.65 -11.39
N GLU A 127 4.35 1.05 -10.14
CA GLU A 127 4.86 0.13 -9.12
C GLU A 127 3.83 -0.95 -8.78
N TYR A 128 2.54 -0.58 -8.74
CA TYR A 128 1.46 -1.55 -8.57
C TYR A 128 1.45 -2.60 -9.69
N ILE A 129 1.47 -2.17 -10.96
CA ILE A 129 1.52 -3.06 -12.13
C ILE A 129 2.79 -3.91 -12.14
N ALA A 130 3.95 -3.32 -11.85
CA ALA A 130 5.22 -4.05 -11.77
C ALA A 130 5.20 -5.14 -10.68
N ALA A 131 4.42 -4.94 -9.62
CA ALA A 131 4.16 -5.92 -8.57
C ALA A 131 2.96 -6.85 -8.89
N SER A 132 2.66 -7.05 -10.18
CA SER A 132 1.56 -7.89 -10.69
C SER A 132 0.15 -7.40 -10.33
N GLY A 133 0.00 -6.14 -9.97
CA GLY A 133 -1.29 -5.49 -9.83
C GLY A 133 -2.09 -5.46 -11.14
N TYR A 134 -3.41 -5.48 -11.03
CA TYR A 134 -4.38 -5.60 -12.13
C TYR A 134 -4.38 -6.93 -12.90
N SER A 135 -3.53 -7.89 -12.53
CA SER A 135 -3.56 -9.24 -13.11
C SER A 135 -4.85 -10.00 -12.78
N GLY A 136 -5.42 -9.76 -11.59
CA GLY A 136 -6.70 -10.32 -11.18
C GLY A 136 -7.85 -9.72 -11.99
N LEU A 137 -7.83 -8.40 -12.20
CA LEU A 137 -8.80 -7.72 -13.06
C LEU A 137 -8.71 -8.22 -14.51
N ASN A 138 -7.51 -8.33 -15.07
CA ASN A 138 -7.32 -8.86 -16.43
C ASN A 138 -7.87 -10.27 -16.57
N THR A 139 -7.69 -11.12 -15.56
CA THR A 139 -8.26 -12.47 -15.53
C THR A 139 -9.80 -12.41 -15.45
N ALA A 140 -10.35 -11.57 -14.58
CA ALA A 140 -11.81 -11.41 -14.44
C ALA A 140 -12.47 -10.97 -15.76
N LEU A 141 -11.87 -10.01 -16.48
CA LEU A 141 -12.37 -9.51 -17.76
C LEU A 141 -12.27 -10.54 -18.90
N SER A 142 -11.46 -11.59 -18.73
CA SER A 142 -11.34 -12.69 -19.70
C SER A 142 -12.38 -13.82 -19.50
N GLN A 143 -13.21 -13.71 -18.46
CA GLN A 143 -14.21 -14.70 -18.06
C GLN A 143 -15.60 -14.08 -18.08
N SER A 144 -16.67 -14.88 -17.92
CA SER A 144 -18.00 -14.30 -17.71
C SER A 144 -18.13 -13.74 -16.27
N PRO A 145 -19.00 -12.73 -16.03
CA PRO A 145 -19.30 -12.27 -14.67
C PRO A 145 -19.73 -13.40 -13.73
N GLU A 146 -20.46 -14.39 -14.25
CA GLU A 146 -20.92 -15.57 -13.52
C GLU A 146 -19.75 -16.48 -13.11
N ASP A 147 -18.74 -16.67 -13.96
CA ASP A 147 -17.51 -17.41 -13.64
C ASP A 147 -16.67 -16.71 -12.57
N VAL A 148 -16.62 -15.37 -12.61
CA VAL A 148 -15.95 -14.57 -11.57
C VAL A 148 -16.65 -14.76 -10.23
N ILE A 149 -17.98 -14.71 -10.19
CA ILE A 149 -18.76 -15.00 -8.97
C ILE A 149 -18.49 -16.42 -8.47
N GLN A 150 -18.43 -17.41 -9.37
CA GLN A 150 -18.13 -18.79 -9.01
C GLN A 150 -16.73 -18.92 -8.40
N THR A 151 -15.73 -18.25 -8.97
CA THR A 151 -14.35 -18.21 -8.43
C THR A 151 -14.34 -17.67 -6.99
N VAL A 152 -15.07 -16.59 -6.71
CA VAL A 152 -15.20 -16.03 -5.35
C VAL A 152 -15.99 -16.96 -4.42
N MET A 153 -16.95 -17.72 -4.96
CA MET A 153 -17.71 -18.73 -4.22
C MET A 153 -16.82 -19.88 -3.78
N ASP A 154 -16.01 -20.41 -4.70
CA ASP A 154 -15.07 -21.51 -4.47
C ASP A 154 -13.97 -21.11 -3.49
N ALA A 155 -13.56 -19.84 -3.51
CA ALA A 155 -12.63 -19.27 -2.52
C ALA A 155 -13.23 -19.14 -1.11
N GLY A 156 -14.55 -19.28 -0.94
CA GLY A 156 -15.22 -19.20 0.34
C GLY A 156 -15.11 -17.82 1.01
N LEU A 157 -15.00 -16.75 0.23
CA LEU A 157 -14.81 -15.40 0.78
C LEU A 157 -16.04 -14.95 1.59
N LEU A 158 -15.81 -14.60 2.86
CA LEU A 158 -16.80 -14.04 3.77
C LEU A 158 -16.60 -12.52 3.92
N GLY A 159 -17.70 -11.81 4.17
CA GLY A 159 -17.67 -10.38 4.47
C GLY A 159 -16.77 -10.06 5.66
N ARG A 160 -15.81 -9.15 5.48
CA ARG A 160 -14.81 -8.78 6.50
C ARG A 160 -15.20 -7.58 7.38
N GLY A 161 -16.42 -7.05 7.19
CA GLY A 161 -17.02 -6.01 8.05
C GLY A 161 -17.77 -6.56 9.28
N GLY A 162 -17.51 -7.80 9.69
CA GLY A 162 -18.06 -8.39 10.93
C GLY A 162 -19.29 -9.30 10.78
N ALA A 163 -20.09 -9.15 9.72
CA ALA A 163 -21.27 -10.03 9.50
C ALA A 163 -20.94 -11.41 8.92
N TYR A 164 -19.74 -11.59 8.34
CA TYR A 164 -19.27 -12.84 7.73
C TYR A 164 -20.22 -13.47 6.68
N PHE A 165 -21.11 -12.67 6.07
CA PHE A 165 -21.98 -13.16 5.00
C PHE A 165 -21.15 -13.54 3.76
N PRO A 166 -21.44 -14.66 3.05
CA PRO A 166 -20.69 -15.05 1.87
C PRO A 166 -20.73 -13.99 0.76
N ALA A 167 -19.56 -13.49 0.38
CA ALA A 167 -19.43 -12.40 -0.59
C ALA A 167 -20.03 -12.78 -1.96
N ALA A 168 -19.72 -13.98 -2.44
CA ALA A 168 -20.25 -14.48 -3.71
C ALA A 168 -21.78 -14.60 -3.75
N ARG A 169 -22.43 -14.96 -2.62
CA ARG A 169 -23.90 -14.99 -2.54
C ARG A 169 -24.49 -13.60 -2.65
N LYS A 170 -23.84 -12.60 -2.04
CA LYS A 170 -24.24 -11.19 -2.17
C LYS A 170 -24.10 -10.72 -3.62
N TRP A 171 -22.99 -11.06 -4.28
CA TRP A 171 -22.74 -10.69 -5.68
C TRP A 171 -23.73 -11.37 -6.63
N GLN A 172 -24.00 -12.67 -6.43
CA GLN A 172 -25.00 -13.42 -7.19
C GLN A 172 -26.40 -12.80 -7.08
N GLY A 173 -26.83 -12.44 -5.86
CA GLY A 173 -28.11 -11.76 -5.64
C GLY A 173 -28.20 -10.42 -6.34
N ALA A 174 -27.14 -9.59 -6.24
CA ALA A 174 -27.06 -8.32 -6.95
C ALA A 174 -27.08 -8.52 -8.47
N ARG A 175 -26.36 -9.53 -8.99
CA ARG A 175 -26.29 -9.84 -10.42
C ARG A 175 -27.64 -10.27 -10.99
N ALA A 176 -28.45 -10.98 -10.21
CA ALA A 176 -29.75 -11.52 -10.63
C ALA A 176 -30.92 -10.51 -10.58
N ALA A 177 -30.74 -9.34 -9.97
CA ALA A 177 -31.82 -8.34 -9.83
C ALA A 177 -32.05 -7.60 -11.15
N ASN A 178 -33.24 -7.69 -11.77
CA ASN A 178 -33.51 -7.10 -13.10
C ASN A 178 -33.74 -5.57 -13.10
N ASP A 179 -32.96 -4.83 -12.33
CA ASP A 179 -33.04 -3.37 -12.22
C ASP A 179 -31.68 -2.73 -12.52
N ASP A 180 -31.69 -1.74 -13.41
CA ASP A 180 -30.58 -0.84 -13.71
C ASP A 180 -30.96 0.60 -13.34
N PRO A 181 -30.00 1.46 -12.93
CA PRO A 181 -28.57 1.16 -12.78
C PRO A 181 -28.25 0.41 -11.49
N ARG A 182 -27.14 -0.35 -11.52
CA ARG A 182 -26.57 -1.01 -10.34
C ARG A 182 -25.36 -0.27 -9.81
N TYR A 183 -25.25 -0.30 -8.49
CA TYR A 183 -24.21 0.39 -7.76
C TYR A 183 -23.38 -0.56 -6.92
N LEU A 184 -22.07 -0.33 -6.90
CA LEU A 184 -21.17 -0.91 -5.91
C LEU A 184 -20.87 0.14 -4.84
N VAL A 185 -20.99 -0.24 -3.57
CA VAL A 185 -20.57 0.62 -2.45
C VAL A 185 -19.48 -0.12 -1.67
N VAL A 186 -18.29 0.44 -1.66
CA VAL A 186 -17.19 0.03 -0.78
C VAL A 186 -17.33 0.79 0.52
N ASN A 187 -17.70 0.09 1.58
CA ASN A 187 -17.74 0.66 2.92
C ASN A 187 -16.32 0.66 3.52
N ALA A 188 -15.71 1.84 3.58
CA ALA A 188 -14.45 2.12 4.29
C ALA A 188 -14.67 3.08 5.47
N GLU A 189 -15.87 3.01 6.07
CA GLU A 189 -16.17 3.58 7.38
C GLU A 189 -15.57 2.67 8.45
N GLU A 190 -14.30 2.92 8.78
CA GLU A 190 -13.60 2.23 9.87
C GLU A 190 -13.70 3.09 11.14
N GLY A 191 -14.86 3.04 11.80
CA GLY A 191 -15.21 3.88 12.95
C GLY A 191 -14.96 3.23 14.32
N GLU A 192 -14.68 1.93 14.38
CA GLU A 192 -14.50 1.23 15.64
C GLU A 192 -13.13 1.54 16.30
N PRO A 193 -13.11 1.88 17.60
CA PRO A 193 -11.85 2.11 18.31
C PRO A 193 -10.90 0.93 18.22
N GLY A 194 -9.67 1.19 17.78
CA GLY A 194 -8.62 0.18 17.65
C GLY A 194 -8.61 -0.60 16.34
N LEU A 195 -9.54 -0.32 15.40
CA LEU A 195 -9.47 -0.84 14.04
C LEU A 195 -8.77 0.16 13.11
N PHE A 196 -7.86 -0.34 12.29
CA PHE A 196 -7.11 0.43 11.30
C PHE A 196 -6.74 -0.42 10.07
N LYS A 197 -7.35 -1.59 9.90
CA LYS A 197 -7.04 -2.54 8.82
C LYS A 197 -7.35 -1.96 7.44
N ASP A 198 -8.46 -1.25 7.30
CA ASP A 198 -8.89 -0.72 6.00
C ASP A 198 -8.04 0.50 5.64
N ARG A 199 -7.72 1.32 6.64
CA ARG A 199 -6.76 2.41 6.52
C ARG A 199 -5.40 1.94 6.00
N HIS A 200 -4.86 0.82 6.50
CA HIS A 200 -3.57 0.32 6.02
C HIS A 200 -3.60 -0.05 4.55
N ILE A 201 -4.71 -0.60 4.04
CA ILE A 201 -4.85 -0.94 2.62
C ILE A 201 -4.99 0.33 1.79
N MET A 202 -5.89 1.25 2.17
CA MET A 202 -6.09 2.51 1.44
C MET A 202 -4.84 3.39 1.41
N GLU A 203 -4.04 3.36 2.48
CA GLU A 203 -2.83 4.14 2.56
C GLU A 203 -1.63 3.43 1.93
N GLY A 204 -1.50 2.12 2.08
CA GLY A 204 -0.32 1.38 1.64
C GLY A 204 -0.41 0.81 0.23
N ASP A 205 -1.62 0.53 -0.24
CA ASP A 205 -1.87 -0.13 -1.53
C ASP A 205 -3.27 0.22 -2.08
N PRO A 206 -3.55 1.51 -2.37
CA PRO A 206 -4.89 1.96 -2.78
C PRO A 206 -5.37 1.32 -4.09
N HIS A 207 -4.45 1.01 -5.00
CA HIS A 207 -4.79 0.34 -6.26
C HIS A 207 -5.29 -1.09 -6.06
N GLN A 208 -4.90 -1.78 -4.97
CA GLN A 208 -5.48 -3.10 -4.63
C GLN A 208 -6.96 -3.01 -4.28
N LEU A 209 -7.35 -1.99 -3.52
CA LEU A 209 -8.77 -1.76 -3.22
C LEU A 209 -9.53 -1.45 -4.51
N LEU A 210 -8.97 -0.58 -5.36
CA LEU A 210 -9.58 -0.23 -6.63
C LEU A 210 -9.73 -1.45 -7.55
N GLU A 211 -8.69 -2.28 -7.68
CA GLU A 211 -8.75 -3.53 -8.45
C GLU A 211 -9.87 -4.45 -7.95
N GLY A 212 -9.96 -4.67 -6.64
CA GLY A 212 -11.01 -5.47 -6.05
C GLY A 212 -12.41 -4.90 -6.30
N ALA A 213 -12.55 -3.57 -6.25
CA ALA A 213 -13.80 -2.89 -6.56
C ALA A 213 -14.19 -3.04 -8.03
N LEU A 214 -13.23 -2.96 -8.96
CA LEU A 214 -13.49 -3.16 -10.38
C LEU A 214 -13.90 -4.59 -10.72
N ILE A 215 -13.26 -5.58 -10.12
CA ILE A 215 -13.65 -6.99 -10.26
C ILE A 215 -15.08 -7.19 -9.75
N ALA A 216 -15.42 -6.62 -8.58
CA ALA A 216 -16.76 -6.72 -8.02
C ALA A 216 -17.81 -6.00 -8.88
N ALA A 217 -17.49 -4.82 -9.40
CA ALA A 217 -18.36 -4.05 -10.26
C ALA A 217 -18.63 -4.80 -11.57
N TYR A 218 -17.59 -5.34 -12.21
CA TYR A 218 -17.70 -6.19 -13.38
C TYR A 218 -18.59 -7.43 -13.12
N ALA A 219 -18.30 -8.17 -12.06
CA ALA A 219 -19.03 -9.39 -11.69
C ALA A 219 -20.53 -9.13 -11.41
N THR A 220 -20.86 -7.97 -10.83
CA THR A 220 -22.24 -7.61 -10.47
C THR A 220 -22.97 -6.82 -11.55
N GLY A 221 -22.25 -6.29 -12.55
CA GLY A 221 -22.78 -5.38 -13.57
C GLY A 221 -23.02 -3.96 -13.04
N ALA A 222 -22.31 -3.53 -12.00
CA ALA A 222 -22.42 -2.16 -11.51
C ALA A 222 -21.66 -1.20 -12.43
N SER A 223 -22.34 -0.17 -12.92
CA SER A 223 -21.74 0.88 -13.76
C SER A 223 -21.20 2.06 -12.94
N GLN A 224 -21.56 2.15 -11.66
CA GLN A 224 -21.08 3.19 -10.75
C GLN A 224 -20.63 2.59 -9.42
N THR A 225 -19.46 3.03 -8.96
CA THR A 225 -18.87 2.59 -7.69
C THR A 225 -18.63 3.79 -6.78
N TYR A 226 -19.06 3.69 -5.54
CA TYR A 226 -18.79 4.67 -4.49
C TYR A 226 -17.90 4.05 -3.42
N ILE A 227 -16.84 4.76 -3.03
CA ILE A 227 -16.01 4.39 -1.89
C ILE A 227 -16.32 5.38 -0.77
N TYR A 228 -17.02 4.91 0.26
CA TYR A 228 -17.37 5.74 1.41
C TYR A 228 -16.24 5.64 2.43
N ILE A 229 -15.47 6.72 2.59
CA ILE A 229 -14.31 6.79 3.50
C ILE A 229 -14.69 7.62 4.72
N ASN A 230 -14.33 7.15 5.92
CA ASN A 230 -14.53 7.92 7.15
C ASN A 230 -13.88 9.31 7.05
N ALA A 231 -14.58 10.35 7.53
CA ALA A 231 -14.18 11.75 7.40
C ALA A 231 -12.83 12.08 8.07
N GLU A 232 -12.39 11.30 9.07
CA GLU A 232 -11.12 11.49 9.76
C GLU A 232 -9.93 10.84 9.03
N ALA A 233 -10.19 9.98 8.04
CA ALA A 233 -9.18 9.25 7.29
C ALA A 233 -8.65 10.05 6.08
N HIS A 234 -8.19 11.28 6.31
CA HIS A 234 -7.76 12.21 5.25
C HIS A 234 -6.68 11.64 4.32
N LEU A 235 -5.66 10.97 4.85
CA LEU A 235 -4.59 10.37 4.04
C LEU A 235 -5.10 9.22 3.16
N SER A 236 -6.03 8.41 3.67
CA SER A 236 -6.68 7.36 2.90
C SER A 236 -7.48 7.95 1.74
N ALA A 237 -8.30 8.98 2.01
CA ALA A 237 -9.07 9.66 0.97
C ALA A 237 -8.15 10.23 -0.14
N GLN A 238 -7.10 10.95 0.24
CA GLN A 238 -6.14 11.53 -0.70
C GLN A 238 -5.46 10.45 -1.58
N ARG A 239 -5.03 9.33 -0.99
CA ARG A 239 -4.35 8.25 -1.73
C ARG A 239 -5.31 7.49 -2.65
N ILE A 240 -6.56 7.29 -2.22
CA ILE A 240 -7.60 6.69 -3.06
C ILE A 240 -7.97 7.63 -4.22
N GLU A 241 -8.16 8.92 -3.99
CA GLU A 241 -8.39 9.92 -5.05
C GLU A 241 -7.27 9.93 -6.08
N THR A 242 -6.02 9.85 -5.61
CA THR A 242 -4.84 9.75 -6.47
C THR A 242 -4.86 8.47 -7.32
N ALA A 243 -5.19 7.33 -6.72
CA ALA A 243 -5.29 6.05 -7.43
C ALA A 243 -6.42 6.05 -8.46
N ILE A 244 -7.58 6.64 -8.13
CA ILE A 244 -8.72 6.83 -9.06
C ILE A 244 -8.28 7.67 -10.26
N ARG A 245 -7.64 8.83 -10.02
CA ARG A 245 -7.13 9.68 -11.09
C ARG A 245 -6.16 8.93 -12.01
N HIS A 246 -5.19 8.19 -11.46
CA HIS A 246 -4.26 7.43 -12.28
C HIS A 246 -4.95 6.34 -13.09
N ALA A 247 -5.97 5.68 -12.54
CA ALA A 247 -6.77 4.70 -13.28
C ALA A 247 -7.56 5.35 -14.43
N GLN A 248 -8.06 6.58 -14.25
CA GLN A 248 -8.69 7.36 -15.32
C GLN A 248 -7.69 7.77 -16.41
N GLU A 249 -6.50 8.22 -16.03
CA GLU A 249 -5.45 8.66 -16.97
C GLU A 249 -4.94 7.54 -17.90
N VAL A 250 -5.13 6.28 -17.51
CA VAL A 250 -4.74 5.10 -18.32
C VAL A 250 -5.95 4.33 -18.88
N ASP A 251 -7.13 4.95 -18.88
CA ASP A 251 -8.38 4.39 -19.42
C ASP A 251 -8.79 3.05 -18.77
N LEU A 252 -8.40 2.81 -17.52
CA LEU A 252 -8.82 1.62 -16.77
C LEU A 252 -10.25 1.78 -16.23
N ILE A 253 -10.65 3.01 -15.92
CA ILE A 253 -11.98 3.40 -15.47
C ILE A 253 -12.40 4.68 -16.20
N GLY A 254 -13.69 4.82 -16.49
CA GLY A 254 -14.22 5.91 -17.32
C GLY A 254 -15.32 5.40 -18.23
N ASP A 255 -15.68 6.23 -19.22
CA ASP A 255 -16.66 5.92 -20.27
C ASP A 255 -15.99 5.29 -21.51
#